data_AF-F6KMJ9-F1
#
_entry.id   AF-F6KMJ9-F1
#
_cell.length_a   1.000
_cell.length_b   1.000
_cell.length_c   1.000
_cell.angle_alpha   90.00
_cell.angle_beta   90.00
_cell.angle_gamma   90.00
#
_symmetry.space_group_name_H-M   'P 1'
#
loop_
_entity.id
_entity.type
_entity.pdbx_description
1 polymer ?
#
loop_
_entity_poly.entity_id
_entity_poly.type
_entity_poly.pdbx_seq_one_letter_code
_entity_poly.pdbx_strand_id
1 'polypeptide(L)'
;QRPRTIYGVSKVHAELMGEYYHHRYGLDFRCLRYPGIISADSMPGGGTTDYAVQIFHDAIKSGKFECNLKPDTRLPMMYIDDCLRATLEVMEAPADTLSMRTYNINAMSFTPEELAQELQKQMPELEVTYDVDHVRQAIADSWPMDFDDSNARKDWGWKHDYDLPELVQTMLNYLSTDTRMARAN
;
A
#
# COMPACT_ATOMS: atom_id res chain seq x y z
N GLN A 1 -8.34 14.78 10.05
CA GLN A 1 -8.94 14.07 8.90
C GLN A 1 -10.46 14.11 8.97
N ARG A 2 -11.16 14.20 7.82
CA ARG A 2 -12.63 14.19 7.69
C ARG A 2 -13.05 13.34 6.47
N PRO A 3 -12.98 12.00 6.56
CA PRO A 3 -13.24 11.11 5.43
C PRO A 3 -14.72 11.13 5.00
N ARG A 4 -14.97 10.80 3.74
CA ARG A 4 -16.32 10.77 3.13
C ARG A 4 -16.87 9.35 2.91
N THR A 5 -16.08 8.31 3.20
CA THR A 5 -16.52 6.91 3.10
C THR A 5 -16.82 6.35 4.48
N ILE A 6 -17.78 5.41 4.57
CA ILE A 6 -18.09 4.75 5.86
C ILE A 6 -16.89 4.01 6.44
N TYR A 7 -16.05 3.43 5.56
CA TYR A 7 -14.78 2.83 5.92
C TYR A 7 -13.83 3.84 6.57
N GLY A 8 -13.64 5.01 5.97
CA GLY A 8 -12.79 6.03 6.55
C GLY A 8 -13.34 6.57 7.88
N VAL A 9 -14.65 6.82 7.96
CA VAL A 9 -15.29 7.31 9.19
C VAL A 9 -15.10 6.32 10.35
N SER A 10 -15.25 5.02 10.10
CA SER A 10 -15.07 4.00 11.14
C SER A 10 -13.61 3.89 11.60
N LYS A 11 -12.63 4.06 10.70
CA LYS A 11 -11.20 4.08 11.04
C LYS A 11 -10.85 5.28 11.92
N VAL A 12 -11.31 6.49 11.58
CA VAL A 12 -11.10 7.68 12.43
C VAL A 12 -11.71 7.48 13.81
N HIS A 13 -12.90 6.89 13.89
CA HIS A 13 -13.52 6.58 15.17
C HIS A 13 -12.66 5.64 16.02
N ALA A 14 -12.11 4.57 15.43
CA ALA A 14 -11.25 3.62 16.12
C ALA A 14 -9.96 4.27 16.66
N GLU A 15 -9.31 5.14 15.87
CA GLU A 15 -8.14 5.91 16.30
C GLU A 15 -8.46 6.76 17.54
N LEU A 16 -9.54 7.55 17.47
CA LEU A 16 -9.95 8.44 18.57
C LEU A 16 -10.34 7.65 19.83
N MET A 17 -10.97 6.49 19.68
CA MET A 17 -11.28 5.61 20.79
C MET A 17 -10.00 5.09 21.44
N GLY A 18 -9.05 4.59 20.67
CA GLY A 18 -7.78 4.10 21.22
C GLY A 18 -6.98 5.20 21.93
N GLU A 19 -6.90 6.40 21.34
CA GLU A 19 -6.27 7.56 21.97
C GLU A 19 -6.96 7.97 23.26
N TYR A 20 -8.30 7.95 23.30
CA TYR A 20 -9.05 8.22 24.52
C TYR A 20 -8.73 7.19 25.61
N TYR A 21 -8.67 5.90 25.28
CA TYR A 21 -8.35 4.85 26.25
C TYR A 21 -6.92 4.96 26.77
N HIS A 22 -5.96 5.33 25.91
CA HIS A 22 -4.60 5.65 26.34
C HIS A 22 -4.59 6.82 27.33
N HIS A 23 -5.20 7.95 26.96
CA HIS A 23 -5.23 9.15 27.78
C HIS A 23 -5.98 8.94 29.12
N ARG A 24 -7.12 8.25 29.10
CA ARG A 24 -7.99 8.12 30.28
C ARG A 24 -7.58 7.01 31.23
N TYR A 25 -7.07 5.90 30.69
CA TYR A 25 -6.84 4.65 31.43
C TYR A 25 -5.40 4.13 31.35
N GLY A 26 -4.52 4.77 30.59
CA GLY A 26 -3.13 4.34 30.43
C GLY A 26 -2.97 3.07 29.59
N LEU A 27 -3.97 2.70 28.78
CA LEU A 27 -3.86 1.58 27.85
C LEU A 27 -2.72 1.83 26.85
N ASP A 28 -1.80 0.90 26.67
CA ASP A 28 -0.77 1.00 25.62
C ASP A 28 -1.40 0.75 24.23
N PHE A 29 -2.01 1.81 23.69
CA PHE A 29 -2.61 1.80 22.37
C PHE A 29 -1.58 2.21 21.32
N ARG A 30 -1.51 1.44 20.23
CA ARG A 30 -0.61 1.70 19.11
C ARG A 30 -1.38 1.50 17.81
N CYS A 31 -1.24 2.44 16.89
CA CYS A 31 -1.99 2.44 15.64
C CYS A 31 -1.12 2.98 14.51
N LEU A 32 -1.15 2.26 13.38
CA LEU A 32 -0.55 2.67 12.13
C LEU A 32 -1.64 2.90 11.09
N ARG A 33 -1.47 3.94 10.29
CA ARG A 33 -2.26 4.17 9.07
C ARG A 33 -1.48 3.61 7.89
N TYR A 34 -1.92 2.46 7.41
CA TYR A 34 -1.32 1.85 6.23
C TYR A 34 -1.72 2.59 4.95
N PRO A 35 -0.77 2.76 4.01
CA PRO A 35 -1.09 3.12 2.64
C PRO A 35 -1.72 1.93 1.90
N GLY A 36 -1.84 1.98 0.57
CA GLY A 36 -2.23 0.80 -0.21
C GLY A 36 -1.20 -0.32 -0.05
N ILE A 37 -1.63 -1.53 0.29
CA ILE A 37 -0.73 -2.67 0.52
C ILE A 37 -0.70 -3.57 -0.72
N ILE A 38 0.50 -3.91 -1.16
CA ILE A 38 0.75 -4.81 -2.29
C ILE A 38 1.36 -6.10 -1.76
N SER A 39 0.77 -7.24 -2.11
CA SER A 39 1.27 -8.58 -1.77
C SER A 39 1.18 -9.48 -2.99
N ALA A 40 2.15 -10.38 -3.14
CA ALA A 40 2.16 -11.37 -4.21
C ALA A 40 1.26 -12.58 -3.90
N ASP A 41 0.97 -12.82 -2.62
CA ASP A 41 0.23 -14.00 -2.13
C ASP A 41 -1.29 -13.83 -2.18
N SER A 42 -1.76 -12.60 -2.34
CA SER A 42 -3.18 -12.28 -2.33
C SER A 42 -3.67 -11.92 -3.72
N MET A 43 -4.70 -12.63 -4.18
CA MET A 43 -5.44 -12.21 -5.38
C MET A 43 -6.08 -10.84 -5.15
N PRO A 44 -6.18 -9.98 -6.19
CA PRO A 44 -6.91 -8.72 -6.14
C PRO A 44 -8.33 -8.90 -5.60
N GLY A 45 -8.68 -8.19 -4.54
CA GLY A 45 -9.96 -8.29 -3.83
C GLY A 45 -11.05 -7.33 -4.34
N GLY A 46 -10.71 -6.45 -5.28
CA GLY A 46 -11.61 -5.45 -5.88
C GLY A 46 -11.53 -4.05 -5.26
N GLY A 47 -10.53 -3.76 -4.43
CA GLY A 47 -10.27 -2.43 -3.88
C GLY A 47 -9.77 -1.41 -4.92
N THR A 48 -9.76 -0.12 -4.54
CA THR A 48 -9.28 0.98 -5.39
C THR A 48 -7.77 0.88 -5.69
N THR A 49 -6.97 0.32 -4.77
CA THR A 49 -5.51 0.15 -4.93
C THR A 49 -5.10 -1.13 -5.64
N ASP A 50 -6.05 -2.03 -5.88
CA ASP A 50 -5.75 -3.38 -6.36
C ASP A 50 -5.24 -3.42 -7.80
N TYR A 51 -5.37 -2.30 -8.54
CA TYR A 51 -4.73 -2.14 -9.85
C TYR A 51 -3.23 -2.44 -9.77
N ALA A 52 -2.58 -2.09 -8.65
CA ALA A 52 -1.16 -2.27 -8.42
C ALA A 52 -0.76 -3.74 -8.15
N VAL A 53 -1.73 -4.64 -7.93
CA VAL A 53 -1.50 -6.09 -7.87
C VAL A 53 -1.92 -6.73 -9.20
N GLN A 54 -3.09 -6.33 -9.72
CA GLN A 54 -3.68 -6.87 -10.94
C GLN A 54 -2.77 -6.73 -12.16
N ILE A 55 -2.06 -5.60 -12.29
CA ILE A 55 -1.13 -5.36 -13.40
C ILE A 55 -0.05 -6.45 -13.50
N PHE A 56 0.47 -6.96 -12.38
CA PHE A 56 1.49 -8.01 -12.40
C PHE A 56 0.93 -9.34 -12.91
N HIS A 57 -0.27 -9.72 -12.46
CA HIS A 57 -0.93 -10.94 -12.93
C HIS A 57 -1.24 -10.87 -14.43
N ASP A 58 -1.80 -9.75 -14.90
CA ASP A 58 -2.20 -9.58 -16.29
C ASP A 58 -1.01 -9.42 -17.23
N ALA A 59 0.07 -8.77 -16.77
CA ALA A 59 1.33 -8.71 -17.50
C ALA A 59 1.91 -10.11 -17.73
N ILE A 60 1.97 -10.95 -16.70
CA ILE A 60 2.51 -12.33 -16.81
C ILE A 60 1.59 -13.23 -17.64
N LYS A 61 0.28 -13.09 -17.50
CA LYS A 61 -0.71 -13.96 -18.13
C LYS A 61 -0.94 -13.64 -19.61
N SER A 62 -1.08 -12.36 -19.94
CA SER A 62 -1.49 -11.90 -21.28
C SER A 62 -0.59 -10.82 -21.88
N GLY A 63 0.32 -10.22 -21.12
CA GLY A 63 1.11 -9.07 -21.58
C GLY A 63 0.27 -7.81 -21.84
N LYS A 64 -0.94 -7.75 -21.31
CA LYS A 64 -1.90 -6.65 -21.49
C LYS A 64 -2.58 -6.36 -20.18
N PHE A 65 -2.73 -5.09 -19.82
CA PHE A 65 -3.43 -4.66 -18.61
C PHE A 65 -4.31 -3.43 -18.88
N GLU A 66 -5.53 -3.44 -18.37
CA GLU A 66 -6.44 -2.30 -18.42
C GLU A 66 -6.59 -1.68 -17.02
N CYS A 67 -6.04 -0.48 -16.84
CA CYS A 67 -6.07 0.23 -15.58
C CYS A 67 -7.39 0.99 -15.41
N ASN A 68 -7.99 0.88 -14.22
CA ASN A 68 -9.25 1.54 -13.88
C ASN A 68 -9.09 2.93 -13.22
N LEU A 69 -7.87 3.43 -13.14
CA LEU A 69 -7.53 4.77 -12.65
C LEU A 69 -6.85 5.58 -13.76
N LYS A 70 -6.81 6.90 -13.62
CA LYS A 70 -6.06 7.76 -14.54
C LYS A 70 -4.56 7.49 -14.42
N PRO A 71 -3.79 7.60 -15.52
CA PRO A 71 -2.34 7.39 -15.56
C PRO A 71 -1.54 8.23 -14.56
N ASP A 72 -2.04 9.41 -14.20
CA ASP A 72 -1.42 10.39 -13.30
C ASP A 72 -1.91 10.30 -11.84
N THR A 73 -2.76 9.33 -11.52
CA THR A 73 -3.29 9.15 -10.16
C THR A 73 -2.20 8.68 -9.20
N ARG A 74 -1.55 9.59 -8.48
CA ARG A 74 -0.51 9.24 -7.51
C ARG A 74 -1.12 8.72 -6.21
N LEU A 75 -0.73 7.51 -5.81
CA LEU A 75 -1.19 6.91 -4.55
C LEU A 75 0.00 6.41 -3.73
N PRO A 76 -0.05 6.56 -2.40
CA PRO A 76 0.92 5.96 -1.50
C PRO A 76 0.68 4.45 -1.41
N MET A 77 1.75 3.69 -1.49
CA MET A 77 1.77 2.23 -1.53
C MET A 77 2.90 1.67 -0.67
N MET A 78 2.77 0.41 -0.26
CA MET A 78 3.76 -0.31 0.55
C MET A 78 3.70 -1.81 0.24
N TYR A 79 4.87 -2.44 0.17
CA TYR A 79 4.94 -3.90 0.04
C TYR A 79 4.61 -4.58 1.37
N ILE A 80 4.00 -5.76 1.32
CA ILE A 80 3.50 -6.45 2.51
C ILE A 80 4.58 -6.72 3.57
N ASP A 81 5.81 -7.02 3.16
CA ASP A 81 6.91 -7.29 4.10
C ASP A 81 7.24 -6.04 4.94
N ASP A 82 7.27 -4.86 4.31
CA ASP A 82 7.43 -3.58 5.00
C ASP A 82 6.25 -3.30 5.96
N CYS A 83 5.02 -3.66 5.55
CA CYS A 83 3.83 -3.49 6.39
C CYS A 83 3.88 -4.38 7.65
N LEU A 84 4.25 -5.65 7.48
CA LEU A 84 4.41 -6.59 8.59
C LEU A 84 5.53 -6.14 9.54
N ARG A 85 6.68 -5.74 8.98
CA ARG A 85 7.81 -5.23 9.74
C ARG A 85 7.45 -3.95 10.50
N ALA A 86 6.79 -2.98 9.87
CA ALA A 86 6.33 -1.76 10.54
C ALA A 86 5.41 -2.07 11.73
N THR A 87 4.51 -3.05 11.55
CA THR A 87 3.60 -3.51 12.60
C THR A 87 4.34 -4.11 13.78
N LEU A 88 5.33 -4.98 13.51
CA LEU A 88 6.12 -5.61 14.55
C LEU A 88 6.98 -4.56 15.29
N GLU A 89 7.69 -3.72 14.54
CA GLU A 89 8.56 -2.67 15.08
C GLU A 89 7.80 -1.72 16.01
N VAL A 90 6.64 -1.22 15.59
CA VAL A 90 5.86 -0.30 16.45
C VAL A 90 5.32 -1.01 17.68
N MET A 91 5.07 -2.32 17.63
CA MET A 91 4.59 -3.11 18.79
C MET A 91 5.72 -3.44 19.77
N GLU A 92 6.96 -3.54 19.29
CA GLU A 92 8.16 -3.80 20.11
C GLU A 92 8.83 -2.52 20.63
N ALA A 93 8.53 -1.36 20.01
CA ALA A 93 9.08 -0.07 20.42
C ALA A 93 8.81 0.23 21.91
N PRO A 94 9.77 0.77 22.67
CA PRO A 94 9.51 1.20 24.04
C PRO A 94 8.42 2.28 24.07
N ALA A 95 7.43 2.13 24.97
CA ALA A 95 6.24 2.98 24.96
C ALA A 95 6.52 4.48 25.24
N ASP A 96 7.67 4.78 25.84
CA ASP A 96 8.18 6.12 26.16
C ASP A 96 8.93 6.80 25.00
N THR A 97 9.32 6.05 23.95
CA THR A 97 9.84 6.66 22.72
C THR A 97 8.73 7.11 21.78
N LEU A 98 7.52 6.57 21.95
CA LEU A 98 6.34 6.89 21.16
C LEU A 98 5.71 8.22 21.62
N SER A 99 5.91 9.28 20.85
CA SER A 99 5.34 10.61 21.11
C SER A 99 3.84 10.70 20.80
N MET A 100 3.35 9.79 19.95
CA MET A 100 1.96 9.66 19.52
C MET A 100 1.46 8.21 19.71
N ARG A 101 0.17 7.99 19.52
CA ARG A 101 -0.45 6.65 19.50
C ARG A 101 -0.98 6.23 18.13
N THR A 102 -1.09 7.18 17.21
CA THR A 102 -1.55 6.97 15.84
C THR A 102 -0.53 7.56 14.86
N TYR A 103 0.13 6.75 14.06
CA TYR A 103 1.17 7.21 13.14
C TYR A 103 0.77 7.00 11.69
N ASN A 104 1.20 7.94 10.84
CA ASN A 104 1.33 7.68 9.42
C ASN A 104 2.60 6.86 9.19
N ILE A 105 2.52 5.89 8.29
CA ILE A 105 3.69 5.20 7.74
C ILE A 105 3.61 5.22 6.23
N ASN A 106 4.75 5.39 5.57
CA ASN A 106 4.82 5.41 4.13
C ASN A 106 6.05 4.61 3.65
N ALA A 107 5.96 4.10 2.42
CA ALA A 107 7.09 3.47 1.74
C ALA A 107 7.38 4.22 0.44
N MET A 108 6.46 4.12 -0.52
CA MET A 108 6.59 4.70 -1.86
C MET A 108 5.28 5.34 -2.29
N SER A 109 5.35 6.29 -3.20
CA SER A 109 4.17 6.84 -3.88
C SER A 109 4.45 6.84 -5.37
N PHE A 110 3.54 6.28 -6.16
CA PHE A 110 3.68 6.22 -7.61
C PHE A 110 2.33 6.37 -8.32
N THR A 111 2.37 6.66 -9.62
CA THR A 111 1.19 6.64 -10.50
C THR A 111 1.09 5.32 -11.27
N PRO A 112 -0.10 4.96 -11.82
CA PRO A 112 -0.22 3.81 -12.71
C PRO A 112 0.77 3.82 -13.87
N GLU A 113 1.02 5.00 -14.45
CA GLU A 113 1.98 5.17 -15.54
C GLU A 113 3.43 4.91 -15.09
N GLU A 114 3.84 5.41 -13.91
CA GLU A 114 5.18 5.12 -13.37
C GLU A 114 5.38 3.62 -13.11
N LEU A 115 4.36 2.94 -12.57
CA LEU A 115 4.39 1.49 -12.36
C LEU A 115 4.46 0.71 -13.68
N ALA A 116 3.66 1.11 -14.67
CA ALA A 116 3.67 0.52 -16.01
C ALA A 116 5.04 0.67 -16.68
N GLN A 117 5.65 1.85 -16.59
CA GLN A 117 6.98 2.12 -17.14
C GLN A 117 8.07 1.29 -16.45
N GLU A 118 8.01 1.15 -15.12
CA GLU A 118 8.97 0.31 -14.40
C GLU A 118 8.83 -1.17 -14.80
N LEU A 119 7.59 -1.66 -14.95
CA LEU A 119 7.32 -3.01 -15.45
C LEU A 119 7.82 -3.21 -16.89
N GLN A 120 7.63 -2.23 -17.77
CA GLN A 120 8.07 -2.29 -19.16
C GLN A 120 9.59 -2.40 -19.32
N LYS A 121 10.38 -1.99 -18.32
CA LYS A 121 11.84 -2.25 -18.31
C LYS A 121 12.15 -3.75 -18.29
N GLN A 122 11.30 -4.56 -17.67
CA GLN A 122 11.42 -6.02 -17.59
C GLN A 122 10.56 -6.73 -18.64
N MET A 123 9.46 -6.11 -19.06
CA MET A 123 8.49 -6.65 -20.02
C MET A 123 8.16 -5.62 -21.13
N PRO A 124 9.06 -5.40 -22.11
CA PRO A 124 8.92 -4.33 -23.11
C PRO A 124 7.67 -4.43 -23.99
N GLU A 125 7.06 -5.61 -24.08
CA GLU A 125 5.85 -5.86 -24.87
C GLU A 125 4.55 -5.63 -24.08
N LEU A 126 4.63 -5.25 -22.79
CA LEU A 126 3.46 -4.98 -21.96
C LEU A 126 2.65 -3.79 -22.51
N GLU A 127 1.41 -4.06 -22.89
CA GLU A 127 0.44 -3.05 -23.33
C GLU A 127 -0.44 -2.62 -22.16
N VAL A 128 -0.47 -1.32 -21.85
CA VAL A 128 -1.32 -0.76 -20.79
C VAL A 128 -2.34 0.21 -21.39
N THR A 129 -3.61 -0.02 -21.10
CA THR A 129 -4.73 0.86 -21.46
C THR A 129 -5.38 1.42 -20.20
N TYR A 130 -6.18 2.47 -20.35
CA TYR A 130 -6.84 3.16 -19.25
C TYR A 130 -8.35 3.27 -19.51
N ASP A 131 -9.15 2.50 -18.78
CA ASP A 131 -10.62 2.59 -18.76
C ASP A 131 -11.08 3.04 -17.36
N VAL A 132 -11.15 4.36 -17.17
CA VAL A 132 -11.28 4.95 -15.83
C VAL A 132 -12.66 4.69 -15.23
N ASP A 133 -12.69 3.96 -14.12
CA ASP A 133 -13.89 3.80 -13.29
C ASP A 133 -14.08 5.06 -12.45
N HIS A 134 -15.12 5.85 -12.75
CA HIS A 134 -15.41 7.11 -12.07
C HIS A 134 -15.62 6.95 -10.55
N VAL A 135 -16.14 5.81 -10.08
CA VAL A 135 -16.35 5.58 -8.64
C VAL A 135 -15.01 5.34 -7.95
N ARG A 136 -14.14 4.51 -8.53
CA ARG A 136 -12.80 4.24 -7.99
C ARG A 136 -11.92 5.47 -8.05
N GLN A 137 -11.98 6.21 -9.16
CA GLN A 137 -11.22 7.45 -9.32
C GLN A 137 -11.62 8.49 -8.27
N ALA A 138 -12.93 8.69 -8.01
CA ALA A 138 -13.38 9.62 -6.98
C ALA A 138 -12.91 9.22 -5.57
N ILE A 139 -12.78 7.92 -5.30
CA ILE A 139 -12.20 7.43 -4.04
C ILE A 139 -10.71 7.75 -3.99
N ALA A 140 -9.95 7.45 -5.03
CA ALA A 140 -8.51 7.74 -5.12
C ALA A 140 -8.22 9.24 -4.98
N ASP A 141 -8.97 10.09 -5.70
CA ASP A 141 -8.85 11.56 -5.65
C ASP A 141 -9.16 12.14 -4.26
N SER A 142 -9.89 11.39 -3.42
CA SER A 142 -10.23 11.81 -2.05
C SER A 142 -9.13 11.51 -1.02
N TRP A 143 -8.12 10.72 -1.39
CA TRP A 143 -7.06 10.30 -0.49
C TRP A 143 -5.89 11.31 -0.50
N PRO A 144 -5.21 11.48 0.64
CA PRO A 144 -4.03 12.34 0.69
C PRO A 144 -2.89 11.74 -0.14
N MET A 145 -2.25 12.57 -0.97
CA MET A 145 -1.12 12.17 -1.81
C MET A 145 0.19 12.02 -1.01
N ASP A 146 0.33 12.76 0.10
CA ASP A 146 1.51 12.73 0.98
C ASP A 146 1.14 12.26 2.39
N PHE A 147 1.76 11.15 2.79
CA PHE A 147 1.80 10.68 4.18
C PHE A 147 3.14 11.08 4.78
N ASP A 148 3.16 12.19 5.51
CA ASP A 148 4.31 12.55 6.34
C ASP A 148 4.45 11.51 7.46
N ASP A 149 5.47 10.67 7.35
CA ASP A 149 5.83 9.61 8.28
C ASP A 149 7.01 10.00 9.19
N SER A 150 7.40 11.28 9.23
CA SER A 150 8.55 11.77 10.01
C SER A 150 8.51 11.39 11.48
N ASN A 151 7.32 11.35 12.11
CA ASN A 151 7.17 10.93 13.50
C ASN A 151 7.50 9.44 13.69
N ALA A 152 7.11 8.56 12.75
CA ALA A 152 7.47 7.14 12.81
C ALA A 152 8.99 6.94 12.67
N ARG A 153 9.61 7.69 11.74
CA ARG A 153 11.07 7.68 11.52
C ARG A 153 11.82 8.16 12.75
N LYS A 154 11.29 9.17 13.44
CA LYS A 154 11.90 9.75 14.63
C LYS A 154 11.75 8.88 15.87
N ASP A 155 10.57 8.32 16.10
CA ASP A 155 10.22 7.72 17.39
C ASP A 155 10.70 6.27 17.53
N TRP A 156 10.74 5.50 16.43
CA TRP A 156 11.29 4.13 16.43
C TRP A 156 12.21 3.80 15.26
N GLY A 157 12.56 4.79 14.43
CA GLY A 157 13.50 4.56 13.32
C GLY A 157 12.87 3.92 12.09
N TRP A 158 11.55 4.06 11.87
CA TRP A 158 10.88 3.52 10.68
C TRP A 158 11.65 3.84 9.39
N LYS A 159 11.86 2.81 8.58
CA LYS A 159 12.41 2.91 7.24
C LYS A 159 11.84 1.78 6.41
N HIS A 160 11.42 2.05 5.18
CA HIS A 160 11.00 1.02 4.23
C HIS A 160 12.23 0.38 3.55
N ASP A 161 12.10 -0.89 3.16
CA ASP A 161 13.14 -1.63 2.44
C ASP A 161 12.83 -1.72 0.94
N TYR A 162 11.56 -1.56 0.54
CA TYR A 162 11.13 -1.70 -0.85
C TYR A 162 10.75 -0.33 -1.43
N ASP A 163 11.45 0.04 -2.50
CA ASP A 163 11.01 1.10 -3.40
C ASP A 163 10.47 0.50 -4.72
N LEU A 164 10.17 1.30 -5.74
CA LEU A 164 9.36 0.86 -6.88
C LEU A 164 10.05 -0.23 -7.74
N PRO A 165 11.34 -0.14 -8.11
CA PRO A 165 12.05 -1.20 -8.80
C PRO A 165 12.17 -2.49 -7.96
N GLU A 166 12.43 -2.40 -6.65
CA GLU A 166 12.49 -3.57 -5.77
C GLU A 166 11.13 -4.27 -5.68
N LEU A 167 10.05 -3.49 -5.57
CA LEU A 167 8.67 -4.02 -5.62
C LEU A 167 8.44 -4.79 -6.92
N VAL A 168 8.72 -4.16 -8.07
CA VAL A 168 8.48 -4.75 -9.39
C VAL A 168 9.27 -6.04 -9.56
N GLN A 169 10.55 -6.03 -9.20
CA GLN A 169 11.41 -7.20 -9.28
C GLN A 169 10.92 -8.33 -8.37
N THR A 170 10.50 -7.99 -7.14
CA THR A 170 10.01 -8.96 -6.16
C THR A 170 8.71 -9.63 -6.62
N MET A 171 7.73 -8.83 -7.07
CA MET A 171 6.44 -9.32 -7.57
C MET A 171 6.62 -10.23 -8.79
N LEU A 172 7.45 -9.83 -9.76
CA LEU A 172 7.72 -10.65 -10.95
C LEU A 172 8.41 -11.98 -10.60
N ASN A 173 9.39 -11.96 -9.69
CA ASN A 173 10.10 -13.17 -9.25
C ASN A 173 9.15 -14.16 -8.58
N TYR A 174 8.28 -13.67 -7.70
CA TYR A 174 7.35 -14.50 -6.95
C TYR A 174 6.32 -15.16 -7.88
N LEU A 175 5.62 -14.35 -8.68
CA LEU A 175 4.55 -14.82 -9.56
C LEU A 175 5.08 -15.70 -10.71
N SER A 176 6.31 -15.46 -11.17
CA SER A 176 6.96 -16.33 -12.16
C SER A 176 7.29 -17.71 -11.58
N THR A 177 7.67 -17.77 -10.30
CA THR A 177 7.98 -19.02 -9.59
C THR A 177 6.71 -19.83 -9.36
N ASP A 178 5.64 -19.18 -8.91
CA ASP A 178 4.32 -19.81 -8.75
C ASP A 178 3.77 -20.36 -10.06
N THR A 179 3.88 -19.59 -11.15
CA THR A 179 3.43 -20.06 -12.47
C THR A 179 4.20 -21.30 -12.94
N ARG A 180 5.51 -21.39 -12.63
CA ARG A 180 6.31 -22.58 -12.94
C ARG A 180 5.91 -23.78 -12.08
N MET A 181 5.65 -23.60 -10.79
CA MET A 181 5.19 -24.68 -9.92
C MET A 181 3.78 -25.16 -10.29
N ALA A 182 2.86 -24.26 -10.64
CA ALA A 182 1.51 -24.60 -11.06
C ALA A 182 1.47 -25.36 -12.40
N ARG A 183 2.46 -25.17 -13.29
CA ARG A 183 2.60 -25.93 -14.55
C ARG A 183 3.34 -27.25 -14.39
N ALA A 184 4.03 -27.47 -13.27
CA ALA A 184 4.79 -28.69 -12.99
C ALA A 184 3.98 -29.76 -12.24
N ASN A 185 2.80 -29.41 -11.73
CA ASN A 185 1.82 -30.29 -11.08
C ASN A 185 0.65 -30.62 -12.02
#